data_AF-A0AA46SGK6-F1
#
_entry.id   AF-A0AA46SGK6-F1
#
_cell.length_a   1.000
_cell.length_b   1.000
_cell.length_c   1.000
_cell.angle_alpha   90.00
_cell.angle_beta   90.00
_cell.angle_gamma   90.00
#
_symmetry.space_group_name_H-M   'P 1'
#
loop_
_entity.id
_entity.type
_entity.pdbx_description
1 polymer ?
#
loop_
_entity_poly.entity_id
_entity_poly.type
_entity_poly.pdbx_seq_one_letter_code
_entity_poly.pdbx_strand_id
1 'polypeptide(L)'
;MDSTSMMGAYFDDECSYLALVSDVPLDVARVADAHTGSCSMYRMNSRTITTSRLDLPPAIAAEDAAILYEVSDPDNPDWADDEVFYGYASVDGYTVAVVSMNGVEFEGEFTEFFTNAVLKVRNR
;
A
#
# COMPACT_ATOMS: atom_id res chain seq x y z
N MET A 1 -5.31 -16.08 22.38
CA MET A 1 -6.05 -14.87 22.00
C MET A 1 -6.46 -15.10 20.58
N ASP A 2 -7.77 -15.08 20.31
CA ASP A 2 -8.27 -15.17 18.94
C ASP A 2 -8.06 -13.80 18.30
N SER A 3 -7.30 -13.77 17.20
CA SER A 3 -7.10 -12.56 16.41
C SER A 3 -8.32 -12.30 15.54
N THR A 4 -8.75 -11.05 15.48
CA THR A 4 -9.87 -10.60 14.65
C THR A 4 -9.34 -9.89 13.41
N SER A 5 -9.70 -10.42 12.25
CA SER A 5 -9.38 -9.83 10.96
C SER A 5 -10.63 -9.71 10.10
N MET A 6 -10.73 -8.60 9.38
CA MET A 6 -11.75 -8.36 8.36
C MET A 6 -11.08 -7.94 7.07
N MET A 7 -11.56 -8.47 5.95
CA MET A 7 -11.11 -8.08 4.62
C MET A 7 -12.31 -7.60 3.81
N GLY A 8 -12.11 -6.53 3.06
CA GLY A 8 -13.05 -5.98 2.11
C GLY A 8 -12.36 -5.75 0.79
N ALA A 9 -13.11 -5.90 -0.30
CA ALA A 9 -12.63 -5.56 -1.62
C ALA A 9 -13.60 -4.58 -2.27
N TYR A 10 -13.03 -3.59 -2.96
CA TYR A 10 -13.77 -2.65 -3.80
C TYR A 10 -13.26 -2.82 -5.23
N PHE A 11 -14.20 -3.03 -6.15
CA PHE A 11 -13.94 -3.23 -7.56
C PHE A 11 -14.88 -2.32 -8.33
N ASP A 12 -14.35 -1.55 -9.27
CA ASP A 12 -15.12 -0.92 -10.33
C ASP A 12 -14.51 -1.26 -11.69
N ASP A 13 -14.98 -0.62 -12.76
CA ASP A 13 -14.57 -0.94 -14.13
C ASP A 13 -13.10 -0.57 -14.42
N GLU A 14 -12.46 0.26 -13.58
CA GLU A 14 -11.13 0.81 -13.80
C GLU A 14 -10.13 0.45 -12.68
N CYS A 15 -10.61 0.17 -11.47
CA CYS A 15 -9.79 0.04 -10.28
C CYS A 15 -10.17 -1.17 -9.41
N SER A 16 -9.15 -1.74 -8.75
CA SER A 16 -9.34 -2.79 -7.76
C SER A 16 -8.54 -2.55 -6.48
N TYR A 17 -9.22 -2.55 -5.33
CA TYR A 17 -8.62 -2.34 -4.02
C TYR A 17 -8.99 -3.47 -3.08
N LEU A 18 -7.98 -4.02 -2.39
CA LEU A 18 -8.17 -5.00 -1.33
C LEU A 18 -7.71 -4.37 -0.01
N ALA A 19 -8.62 -4.25 0.95
CA ALA A 19 -8.36 -3.72 2.28
C ALA A 19 -8.46 -4.81 3.34
N LEU A 20 -7.43 -4.92 4.18
CA LEU A 20 -7.38 -5.76 5.36
C LEU A 20 -7.33 -4.87 6.60
N VAL A 21 -8.15 -5.18 7.59
CA VAL A 21 -8.08 -4.60 8.93
C VAL A 21 -7.92 -5.75 9.92
N SER A 22 -6.91 -5.68 10.78
CA SER A 22 -6.59 -6.74 11.74
C SER A 22 -6.12 -6.17 13.07
N ASP A 23 -6.36 -6.89 14.17
CA ASP A 23 -5.75 -6.60 15.48
C ASP A 23 -4.32 -7.17 15.63
N VAL A 24 -3.82 -7.85 14.58
CA VAL A 24 -2.43 -8.31 14.51
C VAL A 24 -1.52 -7.11 14.29
N PRO A 25 -0.56 -6.81 15.19
CA PRO A 25 0.32 -5.66 15.05
C PRO A 25 1.22 -5.76 13.81
N LEU A 26 1.44 -4.62 13.16
CA LEU A 26 2.38 -4.46 12.05
C LEU A 26 3.42 -3.39 12.40
N ASP A 27 4.68 -3.69 12.13
CA ASP A 27 5.77 -2.72 12.18
C ASP A 27 5.83 -1.99 10.82
N VAL A 28 5.12 -0.87 10.71
CA VAL A 28 4.97 -0.14 9.45
C VAL A 28 6.29 0.43 8.97
N ALA A 29 7.12 0.94 9.88
CA ALA A 29 8.47 1.43 9.56
C ALA A 29 9.32 0.32 8.95
N ARG A 30 9.34 -0.87 9.55
CA ARG A 30 10.09 -2.02 9.01
C ARG A 30 9.57 -2.47 7.64
N VAL A 31 8.25 -2.46 7.42
CA VAL A 31 7.67 -2.79 6.12
C VAL A 31 8.06 -1.77 5.06
N ALA A 32 7.94 -0.48 5.38
CA ALA A 32 8.35 0.59 4.48
C ALA A 32 9.84 0.48 4.14
N ASP A 33 10.72 0.32 5.15
CA ASP A 33 12.16 0.17 4.95
C ASP A 33 12.51 -1.08 4.13
N ALA A 34 11.76 -2.18 4.28
CA ALA A 34 11.95 -3.37 3.47
C ALA A 34 11.66 -3.12 1.98
N HIS A 35 10.72 -2.22 1.67
CA HIS A 35 10.43 -1.83 0.28
C HIS A 35 11.32 -0.70 -0.21
N THR A 36 11.71 0.28 0.61
CA THR A 36 12.36 1.51 0.12
C THR A 36 13.82 1.66 0.51
N GLY A 37 14.34 0.75 1.33
CA GLY A 37 15.73 0.71 1.77
C GLY A 37 16.66 0.08 0.73
N SER A 38 17.58 -0.78 1.17
CA SER A 38 18.53 -1.47 0.28
C SER A 38 17.88 -2.43 -0.73
N CYS A 39 16.59 -2.72 -0.57
CA CYS A 39 15.81 -3.57 -1.47
C CYS A 39 14.85 -2.77 -2.37
N SER A 40 15.02 -1.45 -2.50
CA SER A 40 14.19 -0.58 -3.37
C SER A 40 14.28 -0.89 -4.85
N MET A 41 15.27 -1.68 -5.25
CA MET A 41 15.37 -2.26 -6.57
C MET A 41 15.83 -3.70 -6.44
N TYR A 42 15.07 -4.62 -7.02
CA TYR A 42 15.42 -6.03 -7.03
C TYR A 42 15.03 -6.69 -8.34
N ARG A 43 15.68 -7.81 -8.64
CA ARG A 43 15.41 -8.58 -9.86
C ARG A 43 14.70 -9.87 -9.51
N MET A 44 13.53 -10.09 -10.08
CA MET A 44 12.79 -11.34 -9.97
C MET A 44 12.71 -11.98 -11.37
N ASN A 45 13.43 -13.08 -11.57
CA ASN A 45 13.61 -13.70 -12.89
C ASN A 45 14.20 -12.71 -13.92
N SER A 46 13.49 -12.46 -15.02
CA SER A 46 13.86 -11.49 -16.04
C SER A 46 13.40 -10.07 -15.73
N ARG A 47 12.59 -9.87 -14.68
CA ARG A 47 11.96 -8.58 -14.37
C ARG A 47 12.77 -7.78 -13.37
N THR A 48 12.92 -6.49 -13.63
CA THR A 48 13.42 -5.51 -12.66
C THR A 48 12.21 -4.93 -11.94
N ILE A 49 12.24 -4.87 -10.61
CA ILE A 49 11.19 -4.25 -9.80
C ILE A 49 11.80 -3.06 -9.10
N THR A 50 11.09 -1.93 -9.09
CA THR A 50 11.46 -0.75 -8.31
C THR A 50 10.34 -0.33 -7.41
N THR A 51 10.69 0.03 -6.18
CA THR A 51 9.75 0.45 -5.14
C THR A 51 10.14 1.81 -4.59
N SER A 52 9.15 2.67 -4.39
CA SER A 52 9.30 4.02 -3.84
C SER A 52 8.29 4.27 -2.73
N ARG A 53 8.56 5.31 -1.92
CA ARG A 53 7.68 5.78 -0.86
C ARG A 53 7.00 7.05 -1.35
N LEU A 54 5.69 7.12 -1.21
CA LEU A 54 4.91 8.30 -1.53
C LEU A 54 4.69 9.16 -0.29
N ASP A 55 4.38 10.43 -0.50
CA ASP A 55 4.04 11.35 0.57
C ASP A 55 2.71 10.95 1.22
N LEU A 56 2.66 11.03 2.55
CA LEU A 56 1.42 10.80 3.28
C LEU A 56 0.52 12.03 3.19
N PRO A 57 -0.79 11.85 2.99
CA PRO A 57 -1.72 12.96 3.06
C PRO A 57 -1.78 13.53 4.50
N PRO A 58 -1.93 14.86 4.66
CA PRO A 58 -1.92 15.51 5.99
C PRO A 58 -2.90 14.93 7.00
N ALA A 59 -4.02 14.35 6.54
CA ALA A 59 -5.07 13.78 7.37
C ALA A 59 -4.61 12.57 8.22
N ILE A 60 -3.56 11.86 7.78
CA ILE A 60 -3.00 10.68 8.45
C ILE A 60 -1.50 10.82 8.75
N ALA A 61 -0.93 12.01 8.59
CA ALA A 61 0.51 12.24 8.80
C ALA A 61 0.97 12.05 10.26
N ALA A 62 0.04 12.03 11.22
CA ALA A 62 0.32 11.74 12.62
C ALA A 62 0.23 10.25 12.97
N GLU A 63 -0.30 9.43 12.07
CA GLU A 63 -0.41 7.98 12.26
C GLU A 63 0.92 7.30 11.89
N ASP A 64 1.17 6.11 12.47
CA ASP A 64 2.25 5.25 11.99
C ASP A 64 1.81 4.62 10.66
N ALA A 65 2.07 5.32 9.56
CA ALA A 65 1.59 4.98 8.22
C ALA A 65 2.69 5.08 7.13
N ALA A 66 2.46 4.38 6.03
CA ALA A 66 3.28 4.45 4.82
C ALA A 66 2.44 4.16 3.58
N ILE A 67 2.69 4.91 2.51
CA ILE A 67 2.23 4.58 1.15
C ILE A 67 3.47 4.23 0.33
N LEU A 68 3.39 3.13 -0.39
CA LEU A 68 4.45 2.60 -1.23
C LEU A 68 3.93 2.38 -2.64
N TYR A 69 4.82 2.53 -3.61
CA TYR A 69 4.53 2.33 -5.01
C TYR A 69 5.57 1.37 -5.61
N GLU A 70 5.11 0.37 -6.35
CA GLU A 70 5.94 -0.63 -7.01
C GLU A 70 5.67 -0.61 -8.51
N VAL A 71 6.75 -0.63 -9.30
CA VAL A 71 6.71 -0.72 -10.76
C VAL A 71 7.56 -1.91 -11.19
N SER A 72 6.97 -2.77 -12.02
CA SER A 72 7.67 -3.88 -12.67
C SER A 72 8.13 -3.52 -14.07
N ASP A 73 9.30 -4.02 -14.44
CA ASP A 73 9.93 -3.87 -15.76
C ASP A 73 10.28 -2.43 -16.20
N PRO A 74 10.63 -1.48 -15.28
CA PRO A 74 10.85 -0.08 -15.66
C PRO A 74 12.08 0.14 -16.55
N ASP A 75 12.93 -0.89 -16.72
CA ASP A 75 14.12 -0.88 -17.58
C ASP A 75 13.89 -1.53 -18.96
N ASN A 76 12.69 -2.03 -19.25
CA ASN A 76 12.35 -2.68 -20.50
C ASN A 76 11.24 -1.95 -21.27
N PRO A 77 11.58 -1.09 -22.25
CA PRO A 77 10.61 -0.24 -22.95
C PRO A 77 9.66 -1.00 -23.88
N ASP A 78 9.91 -2.30 -24.13
CA ASP A 78 9.05 -3.12 -25.00
C ASP A 78 7.90 -3.77 -24.22
N TRP A 79 7.91 -3.71 -22.88
CA TRP A 79 6.91 -4.32 -22.01
C TRP A 79 6.05 -3.24 -21.34
N ALA A 80 4.80 -3.60 -21.03
CA ALA A 80 3.97 -2.75 -20.19
C ALA A 80 4.34 -2.98 -18.72
N ASP A 81 4.42 -1.90 -17.95
CA ASP A 81 4.71 -1.97 -16.54
C ASP A 81 3.52 -2.57 -15.77
N ASP A 82 3.81 -3.42 -14.79
CA ASP A 82 2.82 -3.79 -13.76
C ASP A 82 3.01 -2.83 -12.57
N GLU A 83 1.97 -2.08 -12.24
CA GLU A 83 2.01 -1.00 -11.24
C GLU A 83 1.15 -1.37 -10.02
N VAL A 84 1.72 -1.24 -8.82
CA VAL A 84 1.08 -1.66 -7.56
C VAL A 84 1.25 -0.61 -6.47
N PHE A 85 0.14 -0.24 -5.83
CA PHE A 85 0.15 0.59 -4.64
C PHE A 85 -0.05 -0.26 -3.38
N TYR A 86 0.70 0.07 -2.33
CA TYR A 86 0.54 -0.50 -0.99
C TYR A 86 0.36 0.61 0.04
N GLY A 87 -0.58 0.43 0.96
CA GLY A 87 -0.87 1.36 2.05
C GLY A 87 -0.88 0.59 3.35
N TYR A 88 -0.05 1.00 4.31
CA TYR A 88 0.05 0.37 5.62
C TYR A 88 -0.13 1.42 6.71
N ALA A 89 -0.98 1.15 7.69
CA ALA A 89 -1.10 2.00 8.88
C ALA A 89 -1.33 1.16 10.14
N SER A 90 -0.81 1.65 11.26
CA SER A 90 -1.13 1.19 12.60
C SER A 90 -1.88 2.30 13.33
N VAL A 91 -3.15 2.05 13.66
CA VAL A 91 -4.05 3.02 14.30
C VAL A 91 -4.88 2.33 15.38
N ASP A 92 -4.85 2.87 16.60
CA ASP A 92 -5.61 2.39 17.76
C ASP A 92 -5.51 0.88 18.02
N GLY A 93 -4.30 0.32 17.82
CA GLY A 93 -4.03 -1.11 18.01
C GLY A 93 -4.47 -2.00 16.85
N TYR A 94 -4.94 -1.42 15.74
CA TYR A 94 -5.26 -2.13 14.51
C TYR A 94 -4.28 -1.82 13.39
N THR A 95 -3.97 -2.86 12.63
CA THR A 95 -3.33 -2.75 11.33
C THR A 95 -4.38 -2.51 10.25
N VAL A 96 -4.10 -1.56 9.36
CA VAL A 96 -4.79 -1.34 8.09
C VAL A 96 -3.79 -1.60 6.98
N ALA A 97 -4.10 -2.52 6.07
CA ALA A 97 -3.31 -2.78 4.88
C ALA A 97 -4.21 -2.67 3.64
N VAL A 98 -3.80 -1.92 2.64
CA VAL A 98 -4.48 -1.78 1.35
C VAL A 98 -3.50 -2.12 0.24
N VAL A 99 -3.95 -2.91 -0.74
CA VAL A 99 -3.21 -3.18 -1.98
C VAL A 99 -4.09 -2.89 -3.19
N SER A 100 -3.48 -2.37 -4.24
CA SER A 100 -4.14 -2.03 -5.50
C SER A 100 -3.22 -2.28 -6.68
N MET A 101 -3.69 -2.99 -7.71
CA MET A 101 -2.95 -3.21 -8.97
C MET A 101 -3.55 -2.32 -10.04
N ASN A 102 -3.23 -1.03 -9.99
CA ASN A 102 -3.74 -0.01 -10.91
C ASN A 102 -2.55 0.82 -11.40
N GLY A 103 -2.71 1.48 -12.55
CA GLY A 103 -1.68 2.36 -13.11
C GLY A 103 -1.38 3.59 -12.25
N VAL A 104 -0.21 4.21 -12.45
CA VAL A 104 0.25 5.40 -11.71
C VAL A 104 -0.76 6.55 -11.73
N GLU A 105 -1.57 6.65 -12.79
CA GLU A 105 -2.62 7.64 -12.95
C GLU A 105 -3.68 7.61 -11.84
N PHE A 106 -3.80 6.49 -11.11
CA PHE A 106 -4.75 6.28 -10.01
C PHE A 106 -4.15 6.52 -8.61
N GLU A 107 -2.96 7.13 -8.53
CA GLU A 107 -2.31 7.45 -7.24
C GLU A 107 -3.23 8.25 -6.30
N GLY A 108 -3.97 9.21 -6.87
CA GLY A 108 -4.89 10.07 -6.11
C GLY A 108 -6.03 9.28 -5.47
N GLU A 109 -6.68 8.42 -6.26
CA GLU A 109 -7.79 7.56 -5.84
C GLU A 109 -7.32 6.54 -4.81
N PHE A 110 -6.14 5.95 -5.00
CA PHE A 110 -5.54 5.06 -4.01
C PHE A 110 -5.28 5.79 -2.68
N THR A 111 -4.68 6.97 -2.75
CA THR A 111 -4.37 7.79 -1.56
C THR A 111 -5.63 8.17 -0.80
N GLU A 112 -6.70 8.54 -1.51
CA GLU A 112 -8.00 8.83 -0.91
C GLU A 112 -8.62 7.58 -0.27
N PHE A 113 -8.64 6.45 -0.97
CA PHE A 113 -9.19 5.20 -0.47
C PHE A 113 -8.48 4.75 0.82
N PHE A 114 -7.14 4.72 0.80
CA PHE A 114 -6.33 4.34 1.95
C PHE A 114 -6.56 5.30 3.13
N THR A 115 -6.56 6.61 2.88
CA THR A 115 -6.87 7.63 3.89
C THR A 115 -8.23 7.38 4.53
N ASN A 116 -9.27 7.15 3.73
CA ASN A 116 -10.62 6.90 4.23
C ASN A 116 -10.70 5.60 5.05
N ALA A 117 -9.96 4.55 4.67
CA ALA A 117 -9.86 3.32 5.44
C ALA A 117 -9.25 3.59 6.83
N VAL A 118 -8.13 4.33 6.89
CA VAL A 118 -7.46 4.71 8.14
C VAL A 118 -8.36 5.58 9.02
N LEU A 119 -9.02 6.59 8.45
CA LEU A 119 -9.93 7.48 9.18
C LEU A 119 -11.15 6.76 9.73
N LYS A 120 -11.72 5.83 8.96
CA LYS A 120 -12.83 4.99 9.42
C LYS A 120 -12.41 4.12 10.61
N VAL A 121 -11.16 3.65 10.58
CA VAL A 121 -10.54 2.88 11.66
C VAL A 121 -10.22 3.72 12.89
N ARG A 122 -9.89 4.99 12.75
CA ARG A 122 -9.64 5.88 13.88
C ARG A 122 -10.93 6.31 14.60
N ASN A 123 -12.03 6.39 13.86
CA ASN A 123 -13.31 6.94 14.35
C ASN A 123 -14.31 5.84 14.76
N ARG A 124 -13.86 4.62 15.06
CA ARG A 124 -14.76 3.51 15.44
C ARG A 124 -15.28 3.61 16.87
#